data_AF-A0A953H6Q5-F1
#
_entry.id   AF-A0A953H6Q5-F1
#
_cell.length_a   1.000
_cell.length_b   1.000
_cell.length_c   1.000
_cell.angle_alpha   90.00
_cell.angle_beta   90.00
_cell.angle_gamma   90.00
#
_symmetry.space_group_name_H-M   'P 1'
#
loop_
_entity.id
_entity.type
_entity.pdbx_description
1 polymer ?
#
loop_
_entity_poly.entity_id
_entity_poly.type
_entity_poly.pdbx_seq_one_letter_code
_entity_poly.pdbx_strand_id
1 'polypeptide(L)'
;MTILSFSSRAMAGDPAVTSATGAVIPPPGTTETLSLDELSTLTLADLVTTRALKAEREKFLGRMKREKIESVLPAGLTSATLDKWDDALWVIKLLYLRNEMTSQALAASLAAYPQMDEALQRVTLETAYAVYGREFTTDVLRIAEITTSPKHFAMCAHYANRALDNADCRTTLTDLMKLRFPDWSTTPILVMLEHDLRVDAATEIKSRPAMADLFAHKLPGDTPVIFSLQRRNREYPGMALVRLPDGKFVRRPDGSIFAVSHLAFSQSNLPGYITNGNTPEGLFTIVGLDRTKNLFIGKTPFFATEVPFEAPLDRYFHNATLKGQVWSLEWYLGAWPVSWRDYFPVREAFYAGQAGRSEMLSHGTTIDPAPYRAKPYYPNTPSIGCLTAKEIWSPEDGHALVSDQLSLIKAFISSGMTYGYLIVVDLDSSRRPVVLEDVLMDLLAAEGRPHETKDATK
;
A
#
# COMPACT_ATOMS: atom_id res chain seq x y z
N MET A 1 26.65 16.11 -25.91
CA MET A 1 26.33 16.02 -27.35
C MET A 1 25.62 14.70 -27.55
N THR A 2 24.36 14.76 -28.01
CA THR A 2 23.44 13.66 -28.34
C THR A 2 22.92 12.79 -27.17
N ILE A 3 21.84 13.27 -26.56
CA ILE A 3 20.91 12.50 -25.74
C ILE A 3 19.84 11.94 -26.69
N LEU A 4 19.65 10.61 -26.70
CA LEU A 4 18.62 9.95 -27.50
C LEU A 4 17.29 9.95 -26.75
N SER A 5 16.34 10.73 -27.26
CA SER A 5 14.93 10.72 -26.89
C SER A 5 14.23 9.51 -27.51
N PHE A 6 13.44 8.77 -26.73
CA PHE A 6 12.44 7.86 -27.28
C PHE A 6 11.06 8.51 -27.23
N SER A 7 10.48 8.67 -28.42
CA SER A 7 9.20 9.28 -28.73
C SER A 7 8.07 8.25 -28.59
N SER A 8 7.00 8.64 -27.90
CA SER A 8 5.72 7.95 -27.84
C SER A 8 4.97 8.10 -29.17
N ARG A 9 4.67 6.99 -29.84
CA ARG A 9 3.82 6.98 -31.04
C ARG A 9 2.38 6.62 -30.63
N ALA A 10 1.48 7.57 -30.83
CA ALA A 10 0.04 7.36 -30.80
C ALA A 10 -0.42 6.51 -31.99
N MET A 11 -1.38 5.62 -31.75
CA MET A 11 -2.24 5.01 -32.78
C MET A 11 -3.66 4.94 -32.22
N ALA A 12 -4.60 5.57 -32.94
CA ALA A 12 -6.03 5.48 -32.73
C ALA A 12 -6.60 4.30 -33.53
N GLY A 13 -7.57 3.56 -32.96
CA GLY A 13 -8.37 2.57 -33.69
C GLY A 13 -9.06 1.52 -32.79
N ASP A 14 -10.38 1.69 -32.63
CA ASP A 14 -11.46 0.75 -32.24
C ASP A 14 -11.51 0.05 -30.84
N PRO A 15 -12.71 -0.08 -30.20
CA PRO A 15 -12.87 -0.50 -28.81
C PRO A 15 -13.33 -1.97 -28.70
N ALA A 16 -12.41 -2.91 -28.60
CA ALA A 16 -12.71 -4.24 -28.06
C ALA A 16 -11.43 -4.98 -27.68
N VAL A 17 -11.37 -5.43 -26.42
CA VAL A 17 -10.48 -6.47 -25.91
C VAL A 17 -8.99 -6.13 -25.98
N THR A 18 -8.52 -5.37 -24.99
CA THR A 18 -7.11 -5.40 -24.57
C THR A 18 -6.96 -6.38 -23.41
N SER A 19 -5.97 -7.27 -23.55
CA SER A 19 -5.50 -8.20 -22.53
C SER A 19 -5.13 -7.45 -21.26
N ALA A 20 -5.71 -7.86 -20.13
CA ALA A 20 -5.45 -7.31 -18.80
C ALA A 20 -4.11 -7.80 -18.23
N THR A 21 -3.03 -7.67 -19.00
CA THR A 21 -1.67 -7.98 -18.56
C THR A 21 -1.15 -6.85 -17.70
N GLY A 22 -1.00 -7.11 -16.39
CA GLY A 22 -0.47 -6.16 -15.42
C GLY A 22 -1.44 -5.02 -15.13
N ALA A 23 -2.11 -5.07 -13.97
CA ALA A 23 -2.69 -3.86 -13.39
C ALA A 23 -1.55 -2.93 -12.95
N VAL A 24 -0.88 -2.32 -13.93
CA VAL A 24 -0.38 -0.95 -13.81
C VAL A 24 -1.64 -0.14 -13.57
N ILE A 25 -1.74 0.50 -12.40
CA ILE A 25 -2.71 1.57 -12.20
C ILE A 25 -2.49 2.50 -13.40
N PRO A 26 -3.50 2.80 -14.22
CA PRO A 26 -3.28 3.65 -15.38
C PRO A 26 -2.60 4.95 -14.89
N PRO A 27 -1.53 5.42 -15.57
CA PRO A 27 -0.82 6.62 -15.13
C PRO A 27 -1.80 7.78 -14.95
N PRO A 28 -1.50 8.76 -14.08
CA PRO A 28 -2.38 9.90 -13.83
C PRO A 28 -2.57 10.70 -15.12
N GLY A 29 -3.64 10.35 -15.83
CA GLY A 29 -4.06 10.89 -17.12
C GLY A 29 -5.55 10.67 -17.39
N THR A 30 -6.30 10.21 -16.38
CA THR A 30 -7.78 10.17 -16.38
C THR A 30 -8.37 10.71 -15.08
N THR A 31 -7.56 11.41 -14.28
CA THR A 31 -7.99 12.00 -13.02
C THR A 31 -8.48 13.42 -13.24
N GLU A 32 -9.60 13.73 -12.60
CA GLU A 32 -10.17 15.07 -12.53
C GLU A 32 -9.92 15.59 -11.12
N THR A 33 -9.07 16.62 -11.02
CA THR A 33 -8.78 17.28 -9.75
C THR A 33 -10.01 18.03 -9.26
N LEU A 34 -10.44 17.70 -8.06
CA LEU A 34 -11.67 18.25 -7.49
C LEU A 34 -11.41 19.53 -6.70
N SER A 35 -12.31 20.49 -6.86
CA SER A 35 -12.32 21.72 -6.06
C SER A 35 -12.86 21.47 -4.65
N LEU A 36 -12.54 22.38 -3.72
CA LEU A 36 -13.07 22.36 -2.35
C LEU A 36 -14.60 22.43 -2.31
N ASP A 37 -15.20 23.23 -3.19
CA ASP A 37 -16.65 23.41 -3.24
C ASP A 37 -17.35 22.10 -3.65
N GLU A 38 -16.82 21.40 -4.67
CA GLU A 38 -17.32 20.09 -5.08
C GLU A 38 -17.17 19.04 -3.96
N LEU A 39 -16.03 19.04 -3.27
CA LEU A 39 -15.78 18.08 -2.19
C LEU A 39 -16.65 18.33 -0.96
N SER A 40 -16.90 19.60 -0.62
CA SER A 40 -17.68 19.99 0.56
C SER A 40 -19.16 19.63 0.44
N THR A 41 -19.69 19.66 -0.79
CA THR A 41 -21.10 19.37 -1.09
C THR A 41 -21.37 17.88 -1.30
N LEU A 42 -20.34 17.07 -1.55
CA LEU A 42 -20.46 15.64 -1.82
C LEU A 42 -21.07 14.88 -0.64
N THR A 43 -22.06 14.02 -0.91
CA THR A 43 -22.75 13.18 0.08
C THR A 43 -22.72 11.70 -0.32
N LEU A 44 -23.18 10.82 0.57
CA LEU A 44 -23.33 9.40 0.24
C LEU A 44 -24.35 9.17 -0.89
N ALA A 45 -25.36 10.04 -1.03
CA ALA A 45 -26.39 9.92 -2.06
C ALA A 45 -25.81 10.09 -3.48
N ASP A 46 -24.72 10.85 -3.61
CA ASP A 46 -24.02 11.09 -4.88
C ASP A 46 -23.13 9.90 -5.29
N LEU A 47 -22.89 8.96 -4.38
CA LEU A 47 -22.02 7.81 -4.59
C LEU A 47 -22.85 6.61 -5.02
N VAL A 48 -22.88 6.36 -6.34
CA VAL A 48 -23.61 5.23 -6.94
C VAL A 48 -22.70 4.43 -7.87
N THR A 49 -22.74 3.11 -7.76
CA THR A 49 -21.99 2.21 -8.63
C THR A 49 -22.73 0.92 -8.93
N THR A 50 -22.84 0.59 -10.22
CA THR A 50 -23.40 -0.69 -10.66
C THR A 50 -22.56 -1.88 -10.21
N ARG A 51 -21.28 -1.67 -9.89
CA ARG A 51 -20.36 -2.72 -9.43
C ARG A 51 -20.78 -3.33 -8.09
N ALA A 52 -21.50 -2.56 -7.27
CA ALA A 52 -21.98 -3.00 -5.96
C ALA A 52 -23.25 -3.85 -6.05
N LEU A 53 -23.99 -3.77 -7.17
CA LEU A 53 -25.21 -4.54 -7.37
C LEU A 53 -24.94 -6.04 -7.25
N LYS A 54 -25.85 -6.75 -6.56
CA LYS A 54 -25.72 -8.19 -6.34
C LYS A 54 -25.48 -8.97 -7.63
N ALA A 55 -26.29 -8.70 -8.65
CA ALA A 55 -26.20 -9.37 -9.94
C ALA A 55 -24.83 -9.16 -10.62
N GLU A 56 -24.26 -7.96 -10.55
CA GLU A 56 -22.95 -7.68 -11.13
C GLU A 56 -21.80 -8.30 -10.33
N ARG A 57 -21.93 -8.38 -9.00
CA ARG A 57 -20.97 -9.12 -8.14
C ARG A 57 -20.96 -10.61 -8.45
N GLU A 58 -22.15 -11.24 -8.52
CA GLU A 58 -22.30 -12.66 -8.85
C GLU A 58 -21.79 -12.97 -10.27
N LYS A 59 -22.14 -12.14 -11.25
CA LYS A 59 -21.66 -12.25 -12.64
C LYS A 59 -20.16 -12.15 -12.72
N PHE A 60 -19.55 -11.17 -12.04
CA PHE A 60 -18.09 -11.03 -11.99
C PHE A 60 -17.43 -12.26 -11.37
N LEU A 61 -17.91 -12.70 -10.20
CA LEU A 61 -17.34 -13.85 -9.50
C LEU A 61 -17.41 -15.13 -10.35
N GLY A 62 -18.57 -15.38 -10.97
CA GLY A 62 -18.76 -16.52 -11.86
C GLY A 62 -17.82 -16.47 -13.07
N ARG A 63 -17.62 -15.28 -13.64
CA ARG A 63 -16.68 -15.07 -14.76
C ARG A 63 -15.24 -15.36 -14.35
N MET A 64 -14.78 -14.80 -13.24
CA MET A 64 -13.41 -15.01 -12.76
C MET A 64 -13.11 -16.50 -12.52
N LYS A 65 -14.03 -17.24 -11.88
CA LYS A 65 -13.85 -18.67 -11.64
C LYS A 65 -13.82 -19.48 -12.93
N ARG A 66 -14.83 -19.33 -13.79
CA ARG A 66 -14.95 -20.15 -15.01
C ARG A 66 -13.87 -19.82 -16.04
N GLU A 67 -13.67 -18.54 -16.32
CA GLU A 67 -12.86 -18.10 -17.47
C GLU A 67 -11.37 -17.96 -17.14
N LYS A 68 -11.00 -17.79 -15.87
CA LYS A 68 -9.60 -17.58 -15.47
C LYS A 68 -9.02 -18.71 -14.64
N ILE A 69 -9.85 -19.51 -13.95
CA ILE A 69 -9.38 -20.64 -13.15
C ILE A 69 -9.68 -21.96 -13.85
N GLU A 70 -10.96 -22.28 -14.02
CA GLU A 70 -11.41 -23.60 -14.49
C GLU A 70 -11.03 -23.90 -15.94
N SER A 71 -10.90 -22.87 -16.79
CA SER A 71 -10.46 -23.01 -18.18
C SER A 71 -8.94 -23.01 -18.37
N VAL A 72 -8.18 -22.48 -17.40
CA VAL A 72 -6.73 -22.22 -17.53
C VAL A 72 -5.92 -23.26 -16.79
N LEU A 73 -6.18 -23.46 -15.49
CA LEU A 73 -5.32 -24.30 -14.65
C LEU A 73 -5.27 -25.78 -15.11
N PRO A 74 -6.39 -26.41 -15.51
CA PRO A 74 -6.35 -27.79 -15.98
C PRO A 74 -5.57 -28.00 -17.29
N ALA A 75 -5.43 -26.95 -18.11
CA ALA A 75 -4.65 -27.01 -19.34
C ALA A 75 -3.13 -27.03 -19.08
N GLY A 76 -2.71 -26.77 -17.83
CA GLY A 76 -1.31 -26.75 -17.44
C GLY A 76 -0.57 -25.49 -17.92
N LEU A 77 0.65 -25.35 -17.42
CA LEU A 77 1.57 -24.29 -17.82
C LEU A 77 2.33 -24.72 -19.06
N THR A 78 1.95 -24.18 -20.21
CA THR A 78 2.54 -24.48 -21.52
C THR A 78 2.77 -23.18 -22.28
N SER A 79 3.56 -23.22 -23.36
CA SER A 79 3.77 -22.04 -24.22
C SER A 79 2.45 -21.47 -24.79
N ALA A 80 1.39 -22.28 -24.91
CA ALA A 80 0.09 -21.86 -25.43
C ALA A 80 -0.85 -21.28 -24.35
N THR A 81 -0.51 -21.40 -23.08
CA THR A 81 -1.33 -20.95 -21.94
C THR A 81 -0.65 -19.90 -21.09
N LEU A 82 0.67 -19.72 -21.22
CA LEU A 82 1.51 -18.86 -20.40
C LEU A 82 0.93 -17.44 -20.18
N ASP A 83 0.40 -16.83 -21.24
CA ASP A 83 -0.20 -15.49 -21.23
C ASP A 83 -1.45 -15.36 -20.34
N LYS A 84 -2.12 -16.48 -20.04
CA LYS A 84 -3.34 -16.53 -19.21
C LYS A 84 -3.07 -16.82 -17.75
N TRP A 85 -1.85 -17.25 -17.39
CA TRP A 85 -1.52 -17.65 -16.02
C TRP A 85 -1.43 -16.47 -15.06
N ASP A 86 -1.01 -15.29 -15.54
CA ASP A 86 -1.00 -14.07 -14.73
C ASP A 86 -2.40 -13.74 -14.18
N ASP A 87 -3.41 -13.77 -15.05
CA ASP A 87 -4.81 -13.54 -14.66
C ASP A 87 -5.30 -14.61 -13.69
N ALA A 88 -4.95 -15.88 -13.93
CA ALA A 88 -5.36 -16.99 -13.06
C ALA A 88 -4.79 -16.82 -11.65
N LEU A 89 -3.49 -16.54 -11.53
CA LEU A 89 -2.81 -16.31 -10.25
C LEU A 89 -3.32 -15.03 -9.56
N TRP A 90 -3.64 -13.99 -10.33
CA TRP A 90 -4.30 -12.80 -9.79
C TRP A 90 -5.68 -13.13 -9.21
N VAL A 91 -6.52 -13.93 -9.90
CA VAL A 91 -7.83 -14.35 -9.37
C VAL A 91 -7.69 -15.21 -8.11
N ILE A 92 -6.69 -16.09 -8.04
CA ILE A 92 -6.39 -16.89 -6.84
C ILE A 92 -6.13 -15.97 -5.64
N LYS A 93 -5.30 -14.94 -5.81
CA LYS A 93 -5.05 -13.91 -4.80
C LYS A 93 -6.33 -13.12 -4.49
N LEU A 94 -7.03 -12.64 -5.52
CA LEU A 94 -8.25 -11.81 -5.39
C LEU A 94 -9.27 -12.46 -4.46
N LEU A 95 -9.55 -13.72 -4.74
CA LEU A 95 -10.60 -14.48 -4.08
C LEU A 95 -10.09 -15.31 -2.90
N TYR A 96 -8.79 -15.22 -2.59
CA TYR A 96 -8.10 -16.02 -1.57
C TYR A 96 -8.40 -17.53 -1.73
N LEU A 97 -8.39 -18.03 -2.97
CA LEU A 97 -8.80 -19.39 -3.31
C LEU A 97 -7.69 -20.39 -2.94
N ARG A 98 -7.97 -21.22 -1.92
CA ARG A 98 -7.09 -22.29 -1.49
C ARG A 98 -7.78 -23.64 -1.64
N ASN A 99 -7.34 -24.42 -2.62
CA ASN A 99 -7.75 -25.81 -2.83
C ASN A 99 -6.63 -26.61 -3.52
N GLU A 100 -6.88 -27.89 -3.80
CA GLU A 100 -5.91 -28.79 -4.43
C GLU A 100 -5.48 -28.31 -5.82
N MET A 101 -6.42 -27.87 -6.66
CA MET A 101 -6.15 -27.40 -8.02
C MET A 101 -5.22 -26.19 -8.02
N THR A 102 -5.49 -25.21 -7.16
CA THR A 102 -4.66 -24.00 -7.04
C THR A 102 -3.30 -24.29 -6.41
N SER A 103 -3.20 -25.31 -5.55
CA SER A 103 -1.93 -25.77 -4.96
C SER A 103 -1.06 -26.46 -6.01
N GLN A 104 -1.62 -27.39 -6.77
CA GLN A 104 -0.92 -28.08 -7.85
C GLN A 104 -0.48 -27.13 -8.96
N ALA A 105 -1.34 -26.17 -9.32
CA ALA A 105 -1.00 -25.13 -10.29
C ALA A 105 0.21 -24.31 -9.83
N LEU A 106 0.21 -23.86 -8.57
CA LEU A 106 1.31 -23.08 -8.03
C LEU A 106 2.61 -23.89 -7.92
N ALA A 107 2.53 -25.18 -7.55
CA ALA A 107 3.67 -26.08 -7.54
C ALA A 107 4.31 -26.18 -8.95
N ALA A 108 3.48 -26.37 -9.98
CA ALA A 108 3.93 -26.41 -11.37
C ALA A 108 4.56 -25.08 -11.80
N SER A 109 3.97 -23.95 -11.41
CA SER A 109 4.54 -22.62 -11.68
C SER A 109 5.92 -22.44 -11.04
N LEU A 110 6.10 -22.81 -9.77
CA LEU A 110 7.38 -22.70 -9.08
C LEU A 110 8.45 -23.61 -9.67
N ALA A 111 8.08 -24.82 -10.11
CA ALA A 111 8.97 -25.73 -10.82
C ALA A 111 9.46 -25.12 -12.15
N ALA A 112 8.56 -24.48 -12.89
CA ALA A 112 8.84 -23.86 -14.19
C ALA A 112 9.38 -22.42 -14.12
N TYR A 113 9.62 -21.88 -12.92
CA TYR A 113 10.05 -20.49 -12.71
C TYR A 113 11.13 -19.97 -13.68
N PRO A 114 12.23 -20.71 -13.99
CA PRO A 114 13.26 -20.21 -14.90
C PRO A 114 12.82 -20.03 -16.35
N GLN A 115 11.68 -20.60 -16.74
CA GLN A 115 11.15 -20.59 -18.11
C GLN A 115 10.14 -19.45 -18.34
N MET A 116 9.76 -18.77 -17.26
CA MET A 116 8.79 -17.68 -17.27
C MET A 116 9.48 -16.34 -17.51
N ASP A 117 8.73 -15.37 -18.03
CA ASP A 117 9.16 -13.97 -17.98
C ASP A 117 9.14 -13.43 -16.54
N GLU A 118 9.74 -12.25 -16.33
CA GLU A 118 9.87 -11.64 -15.02
C GLU A 118 8.51 -11.32 -14.38
N ALA A 119 7.49 -10.99 -15.18
CA ALA A 119 6.17 -10.64 -14.68
C ALA A 119 5.49 -11.85 -14.04
N LEU A 120 5.49 -12.99 -14.72
CA LEU A 120 4.89 -14.22 -14.24
C LEU A 120 5.71 -14.85 -13.11
N GLN A 121 7.05 -14.72 -13.13
CA GLN A 121 7.91 -15.09 -12.00
C GLN A 121 7.50 -14.35 -10.72
N ARG A 122 7.34 -13.03 -10.81
CA ARG A 122 6.89 -12.19 -9.69
C ARG A 122 5.50 -12.62 -9.22
N VAL A 123 4.53 -12.71 -10.12
CA VAL A 123 3.14 -13.05 -9.76
C VAL A 123 3.04 -14.44 -9.13
N THR A 124 3.86 -15.40 -9.56
CA THR A 124 3.99 -16.73 -8.95
C THR A 124 4.46 -16.63 -7.49
N LEU A 125 5.57 -15.93 -7.23
CA LEU A 125 6.11 -15.75 -5.87
C LEU A 125 5.15 -14.94 -4.98
N GLU A 126 4.50 -13.91 -5.51
CA GLU A 126 3.46 -13.14 -4.81
C GLU A 126 2.30 -14.05 -4.38
N THR A 127 1.85 -14.93 -5.27
CA THR A 127 0.70 -15.82 -5.02
C THR A 127 1.05 -16.90 -4.00
N ALA A 128 2.25 -17.47 -4.08
CA ALA A 128 2.78 -18.34 -3.05
C ALA A 128 2.80 -17.62 -1.70
N TYR A 129 3.35 -16.41 -1.65
CA TYR A 129 3.41 -15.66 -0.40
C TYR A 129 2.02 -15.36 0.17
N ALA A 130 1.07 -14.92 -0.66
CA ALA A 130 -0.26 -14.49 -0.23
C ALA A 130 -1.16 -15.62 0.28
N VAL A 131 -1.18 -16.75 -0.44
CA VAL A 131 -2.21 -17.81 -0.28
C VAL A 131 -1.65 -19.09 0.36
N TYR A 132 -0.37 -19.40 0.12
CA TYR A 132 0.27 -20.65 0.54
C TYR A 132 1.53 -20.38 1.33
N GLY A 133 1.36 -19.92 2.57
CA GLY A 133 2.43 -19.22 3.25
C GLY A 133 3.63 -20.05 3.71
N ARG A 134 3.53 -21.39 3.65
CA ARG A 134 4.56 -22.31 4.18
C ARG A 134 4.83 -23.54 3.30
N GLU A 135 3.87 -23.89 2.44
CA GLU A 135 3.81 -25.15 1.70
C GLU A 135 4.91 -25.33 0.64
N PHE A 136 5.52 -24.25 0.17
CA PHE A 136 6.47 -24.22 -0.95
C PHE A 136 7.88 -23.80 -0.53
N THR A 137 8.24 -24.00 0.73
CA THR A 137 9.53 -23.53 1.28
C THR A 137 10.73 -24.06 0.49
N THR A 138 10.72 -25.34 0.11
CA THR A 138 11.81 -25.95 -0.68
C THR A 138 11.93 -25.33 -2.07
N ASP A 139 10.82 -25.16 -2.79
CA ASP A 139 10.82 -24.54 -4.12
C ASP A 139 11.31 -23.10 -4.10
N VAL A 140 10.86 -22.35 -3.10
CA VAL A 140 11.21 -20.93 -2.94
C VAL A 140 12.68 -20.75 -2.56
N LEU A 141 13.24 -21.63 -1.73
CA LEU A 141 14.68 -21.62 -1.42
C LEU A 141 15.53 -21.95 -2.66
N ARG A 142 15.12 -22.95 -3.47
CA ARG A 142 15.78 -23.24 -4.76
C ARG A 142 15.74 -22.03 -5.70
N ILE A 143 14.64 -21.28 -5.73
CA ILE A 143 14.54 -20.06 -6.53
C ILE A 143 15.50 -18.98 -6.00
N ALA A 144 15.61 -18.80 -4.68
CA ALA A 144 16.57 -17.87 -4.07
C ALA A 144 18.02 -18.18 -4.47
N GLU A 145 18.35 -19.46 -4.66
CA GLU A 145 19.67 -19.92 -5.11
C GLU A 145 19.95 -19.74 -6.61
N ILE A 146 18.98 -19.32 -7.43
CA ILE A 146 19.21 -19.17 -8.88
C ILE A 146 18.82 -17.79 -9.40
N THR A 147 17.88 -17.10 -8.77
CA THR A 147 17.38 -15.82 -9.24
C THR A 147 18.46 -14.75 -9.28
N THR A 148 18.44 -13.93 -10.32
CA THR A 148 19.31 -12.75 -10.48
C THR A 148 18.57 -11.46 -10.16
N SER A 149 17.26 -11.51 -9.89
CA SER A 149 16.45 -10.36 -9.50
C SER A 149 16.54 -10.14 -7.99
N PRO A 150 17.03 -8.98 -7.50
CA PRO A 150 17.03 -8.63 -6.08
C PRO A 150 15.63 -8.68 -5.46
N LYS A 151 14.61 -8.30 -6.23
CA LYS A 151 13.20 -8.34 -5.80
C LYS A 151 12.72 -9.76 -5.58
N HIS A 152 12.96 -10.65 -6.54
CA HIS A 152 12.54 -12.05 -6.41
C HIS A 152 13.31 -12.74 -5.28
N PHE A 153 14.59 -12.42 -5.10
CA PHE A 153 15.36 -12.90 -3.95
C PHE A 153 14.71 -12.45 -2.63
N ALA A 154 14.38 -11.16 -2.48
CA ALA A 154 13.72 -10.65 -1.29
C ALA A 154 12.37 -11.32 -1.01
N MET A 155 11.54 -11.53 -2.04
CA MET A 155 10.28 -12.27 -1.90
C MET A 155 10.52 -13.71 -1.40
N CYS A 156 11.54 -14.39 -1.92
CA CYS A 156 11.90 -15.74 -1.48
C CYS A 156 12.39 -15.75 -0.03
N ALA A 157 13.26 -14.80 0.33
CA ALA A 157 13.78 -14.67 1.68
C ALA A 157 12.67 -14.40 2.70
N HIS A 158 11.72 -13.50 2.39
CA HIS A 158 10.56 -13.25 3.25
C HIS A 158 9.65 -14.46 3.41
N TYR A 159 9.43 -15.20 2.32
CA TYR A 159 8.66 -16.44 2.37
C TYR A 159 9.31 -17.45 3.32
N ALA A 160 10.61 -17.71 3.13
CA ALA A 160 11.36 -18.66 3.94
C ALA A 160 11.45 -18.23 5.40
N ASN A 161 11.71 -16.95 5.67
CA ASN A 161 11.76 -16.40 7.03
C ASN A 161 10.41 -16.56 7.74
N ARG A 162 9.28 -16.31 7.06
CA ARG A 162 7.94 -16.53 7.63
C ARG A 162 7.63 -17.99 7.88
N ALA A 163 8.11 -18.90 7.02
CA ALA A 163 7.82 -20.32 7.11
C ALA A 163 8.64 -21.03 8.21
N LEU A 164 9.92 -20.66 8.33
CA LEU A 164 10.89 -21.30 9.22
C LEU A 164 11.10 -20.55 10.55
N ASP A 165 10.98 -19.22 10.53
CA ASP A 165 10.99 -18.29 11.68
C ASP A 165 12.09 -18.59 12.72
N ASN A 166 13.35 -18.65 12.27
CA ASN A 166 14.50 -18.88 13.14
C ASN A 166 15.77 -18.15 12.69
N ALA A 167 16.71 -18.00 13.62
CA ALA A 167 17.93 -17.22 13.41
C ALA A 167 18.85 -17.82 12.34
N ASP A 168 19.01 -19.15 12.29
CA ASP A 168 19.88 -19.83 11.33
C ASP A 168 19.43 -19.59 9.89
N CYS A 169 18.11 -19.63 9.65
CA CYS A 169 17.52 -19.27 8.36
C CYS A 169 17.86 -17.84 7.96
N ARG A 170 17.72 -16.88 8.88
CA ARG A 170 18.02 -15.46 8.60
C ARG A 170 19.50 -15.23 8.31
N THR A 171 20.41 -15.86 9.06
CA THR A 171 21.85 -15.83 8.79
C THR A 171 22.17 -16.42 7.42
N THR A 172 21.64 -17.60 7.12
CA THR A 172 21.84 -18.27 5.83
C THR A 172 21.37 -17.41 4.66
N LEU A 173 20.18 -16.81 4.76
CA LEU A 173 19.64 -15.92 3.73
C LEU A 173 20.47 -14.63 3.60
N THR A 174 20.97 -14.09 4.70
CA THR A 174 21.83 -12.89 4.70
C THR A 174 23.16 -13.18 3.99
N ASP A 175 23.79 -14.32 4.28
CA ASP A 175 25.05 -14.70 3.65
C ASP A 175 24.87 -15.00 2.15
N LEU A 176 23.78 -15.70 1.79
CA LEU A 176 23.42 -15.94 0.40
C LEU A 176 23.16 -14.63 -0.35
N MET A 177 22.45 -13.68 0.25
CA MET A 177 22.21 -12.35 -0.33
C MET A 177 23.52 -11.64 -0.65
N LYS A 178 24.44 -11.56 0.33
CA LYS A 178 25.73 -10.87 0.18
C LYS A 178 26.62 -11.53 -0.86
N LEU A 179 26.58 -12.86 -0.96
CA LEU A 179 27.29 -13.62 -1.98
C LEU A 179 26.75 -13.35 -3.39
N ARG A 180 25.42 -13.26 -3.53
CA ARG A 180 24.74 -13.18 -4.82
C ARG A 180 24.58 -11.77 -5.37
N PHE A 181 24.53 -10.78 -4.48
CA PHE A 181 24.32 -9.38 -4.80
C PHE A 181 25.43 -8.55 -4.11
N PRO A 182 26.63 -8.45 -4.70
CA PRO A 182 27.73 -7.69 -4.10
C PRO A 182 27.41 -6.21 -3.84
N ASP A 183 26.44 -5.65 -4.56
CA ASP A 183 25.90 -4.29 -4.47
C ASP A 183 24.62 -4.19 -3.61
N TRP A 184 24.38 -5.18 -2.73
CA TRP A 184 23.20 -5.22 -1.86
C TRP A 184 23.03 -3.93 -1.02
N SER A 185 24.14 -3.33 -0.57
CA SER A 185 24.14 -2.16 0.32
C SER A 185 23.70 -0.87 -0.36
N THR A 186 23.64 -0.85 -1.70
CA THR A 186 23.12 0.26 -2.51
C THR A 186 21.81 -0.09 -3.22
N THR A 187 21.36 -1.34 -3.12
CA THR A 187 20.10 -1.80 -3.70
C THR A 187 18.97 -1.63 -2.70
N PRO A 188 18.01 -0.71 -2.90
CA PRO A 188 17.04 -0.31 -1.85
C PRO A 188 16.25 -1.48 -1.24
N ILE A 189 15.80 -2.42 -2.09
CA ILE A 189 15.07 -3.62 -1.65
C ILE A 189 15.95 -4.51 -0.74
N LEU A 190 17.23 -4.64 -1.06
CA LEU A 190 18.15 -5.50 -0.30
C LEU A 190 18.64 -4.83 0.99
N VAL A 191 18.73 -3.51 1.03
CA VAL A 191 18.97 -2.75 2.28
C VAL A 191 17.84 -3.00 3.27
N MET A 192 16.59 -2.93 2.83
CA MET A 192 15.44 -3.22 3.68
C MET A 192 15.39 -4.71 4.09
N LEU A 193 15.68 -5.62 3.16
CA LEU A 193 15.74 -7.05 3.47
C LEU A 193 16.81 -7.38 4.51
N GLU A 194 18.02 -6.81 4.39
CA GLU A 194 19.09 -7.02 5.36
C GLU A 194 18.64 -6.65 6.77
N HIS A 195 17.98 -5.50 6.89
CA HIS A 195 17.46 -5.03 8.16
C HIS A 195 16.40 -6.01 8.72
N ASP A 196 15.45 -6.44 7.90
CA ASP A 196 14.40 -7.39 8.31
C ASP A 196 14.94 -8.76 8.72
N LEU A 197 16.05 -9.21 8.12
CA LEU A 197 16.71 -10.48 8.48
C LEU A 197 17.55 -10.34 9.76
N ARG A 198 18.13 -9.16 9.99
CA ARG A 198 19.05 -8.93 11.12
C ARG A 198 18.34 -8.50 12.40
N VAL A 199 17.30 -7.69 12.29
CA VAL A 199 16.65 -7.03 13.42
C VAL A 199 15.43 -7.81 13.89
N ASP A 200 15.37 -8.07 15.19
CA ASP A 200 14.18 -8.66 15.80
C ASP A 200 13.02 -7.64 15.80
N ALA A 201 11.99 -7.98 15.06
CA ALA A 201 10.77 -7.20 14.89
C ALA A 201 10.11 -6.79 16.22
N ALA A 202 10.09 -7.70 17.20
CA ALA A 202 9.44 -7.48 18.49
C ALA A 202 10.23 -6.50 19.38
N THR A 203 11.55 -6.48 19.24
CA THR A 203 12.44 -5.54 19.93
C THR A 203 12.38 -4.16 19.30
N GLU A 204 12.42 -4.09 17.97
CA GLU A 204 12.36 -2.83 17.23
C GLU A 204 11.08 -2.04 17.51
N ILE A 205 9.91 -2.71 17.49
CA ILE A 205 8.65 -2.00 17.73
C ILE A 205 8.55 -1.46 19.17
N LYS A 206 9.24 -2.08 20.13
CA LYS A 206 9.34 -1.57 21.51
C LYS A 206 10.24 -0.35 21.63
N SER A 207 11.20 -0.17 20.72
CA SER A 207 12.05 1.03 20.66
C SER A 207 11.43 2.19 19.89
N ARG A 208 10.16 2.06 19.46
CA ARG A 208 9.44 3.13 18.78
C ARG A 208 9.41 4.38 19.67
N PRO A 209 9.73 5.57 19.14
CA PRO A 209 9.66 6.82 19.90
C PRO A 209 8.23 7.18 20.30
N ALA A 210 8.08 8.17 21.19
CA ALA A 210 6.78 8.58 21.69
C ALA A 210 5.88 9.14 20.58
N MET A 211 4.62 8.69 20.53
CA MET A 211 3.65 9.15 19.53
C MET A 211 3.28 10.62 19.72
N ALA A 212 3.26 11.12 20.96
CA ALA A 212 3.03 12.53 21.24
C ALA A 212 4.04 13.45 20.52
N ASP A 213 5.29 13.01 20.32
CA ASP A 213 6.29 13.78 19.56
C ASP A 213 5.92 13.85 18.09
N LEU A 214 5.49 12.73 17.51
CA LEU A 214 5.07 12.65 16.12
C LEU A 214 3.81 13.48 15.85
N PHE A 215 2.81 13.37 16.72
CA PHE A 215 1.55 14.11 16.61
C PHE A 215 1.74 15.62 16.76
N ALA A 216 2.67 16.07 17.60
CA ALA A 216 2.97 17.48 17.78
C ALA A 216 3.84 18.07 16.65
N HIS A 217 4.58 17.23 15.93
CA HIS A 217 5.57 17.69 14.95
C HIS A 217 4.94 18.45 13.78
N LYS A 218 5.47 19.64 13.45
CA LYS A 218 5.02 20.42 12.31
C LYS A 218 5.80 20.04 11.06
N LEU A 219 5.07 19.61 10.04
CA LEU A 219 5.63 19.40 8.70
C LEU A 219 5.71 20.74 7.95
N PRO A 220 6.53 20.83 6.90
CA PRO A 220 6.63 22.04 6.09
C PRO A 220 5.27 22.53 5.57
N GLY A 221 5.10 23.85 5.48
CA GLY A 221 3.93 24.46 4.83
C GLY A 221 2.66 24.58 5.69
N ASP A 222 2.70 24.26 6.98
CA ASP A 222 1.54 24.37 7.90
C ASP A 222 0.26 23.76 7.30
N THR A 223 0.35 22.51 6.85
CA THR A 223 -0.72 21.77 6.15
C THR A 223 -1.40 20.73 7.05
N PRO A 224 -2.62 20.29 6.72
CA PRO A 224 -3.25 19.15 7.41
C PRO A 224 -2.43 17.86 7.21
N VAL A 225 -2.49 16.99 8.22
CA VAL A 225 -1.79 15.69 8.22
C VAL A 225 -2.77 14.58 8.55
N ILE A 226 -2.82 13.56 7.70
CA ILE A 226 -3.49 12.29 8.00
C ILE A 226 -2.48 11.37 8.70
N PHE A 227 -2.83 10.86 9.87
CA PHE A 227 -2.08 9.78 10.52
C PHE A 227 -2.82 8.47 10.32
N SER A 228 -2.21 7.54 9.58
CA SER A 228 -2.67 6.17 9.40
C SER A 228 -1.92 5.26 10.37
N LEU A 229 -2.54 4.99 11.51
CA LEU A 229 -2.01 4.19 12.59
C LEU A 229 -2.33 2.72 12.36
N GLN A 230 -1.33 1.86 12.38
CA GLN A 230 -1.45 0.48 11.93
C GLN A 230 -0.87 -0.49 12.96
N ARG A 231 -1.21 -1.77 12.83
CA ARG A 231 -0.51 -2.85 13.53
C ARG A 231 0.60 -3.36 12.63
N ARG A 232 1.70 -3.82 13.22
CA ARG A 232 2.74 -4.54 12.47
C ARG A 232 2.16 -5.76 11.76
N ASN A 233 1.24 -6.46 12.41
CA ASN A 233 0.38 -7.42 11.71
C ASN A 233 -0.75 -6.67 10.98
N ARG A 234 -0.49 -6.34 9.72
CA ARG A 234 -1.40 -5.61 8.83
C ARG A 234 -2.73 -6.31 8.54
N GLU A 235 -2.92 -7.57 8.95
CA GLU A 235 -4.22 -8.25 8.85
C GLU A 235 -5.29 -7.64 9.77
N TYR A 236 -4.90 -6.86 10.78
CA TYR A 236 -5.84 -6.13 11.62
C TYR A 236 -6.00 -4.69 11.12
N PRO A 237 -7.23 -4.17 10.97
CA PRO A 237 -7.46 -2.81 10.50
C PRO A 237 -6.77 -1.78 11.40
N GLY A 238 -6.14 -0.81 10.74
CA GLY A 238 -5.67 0.40 11.39
C GLY A 238 -6.75 1.46 11.51
N MET A 239 -6.32 2.67 11.88
CA MET A 239 -7.17 3.81 12.11
C MET A 239 -6.54 5.07 11.50
N ALA A 240 -7.35 5.88 10.80
CA ALA A 240 -6.93 7.19 10.33
C ALA A 240 -7.44 8.31 11.24
N LEU A 241 -6.56 9.26 11.52
CA LEU A 241 -6.83 10.51 12.23
C LEU A 241 -6.43 11.69 11.36
N VAL A 242 -6.98 12.87 11.61
CA VAL A 242 -6.61 14.11 10.91
C VAL A 242 -6.21 15.17 11.93
N ARG A 243 -5.01 15.71 11.74
CA ARG A 243 -4.55 16.92 12.42
C ARG A 243 -4.59 18.10 11.47
N LEU A 244 -5.17 19.21 11.92
CA LEU A 244 -5.29 20.45 11.17
C LEU A 244 -3.99 21.28 11.23
N PRO A 245 -3.83 22.29 10.36
CA PRO A 245 -2.71 23.24 10.39
C PRO A 245 -2.46 23.89 11.75
N ASP A 246 -3.53 24.14 12.52
CA ASP A 246 -3.45 24.73 13.86
C ASP A 246 -2.96 23.74 14.93
N GLY A 247 -2.61 22.51 14.54
CA GLY A 247 -2.11 21.45 15.41
C GLY A 247 -3.17 20.66 16.16
N LYS A 248 -4.45 21.02 16.05
CA LYS A 248 -5.55 20.28 16.71
C LYS A 248 -6.01 19.11 15.86
N PHE A 249 -6.52 18.07 16.51
CA PHE A 249 -7.16 16.96 15.85
C PHE A 249 -8.62 17.28 15.55
N VAL A 250 -9.09 16.85 14.39
CA VAL A 250 -10.50 16.99 13.99
C VAL A 250 -11.39 16.30 15.01
N ARG A 251 -12.49 16.95 15.39
CA ARG A 251 -13.48 16.41 16.34
C ARG A 251 -14.81 16.19 15.65
N ARG A 252 -15.56 15.19 16.12
CA ARG A 252 -16.97 14.99 15.79
C ARG A 252 -17.84 16.05 16.49
N PRO A 253 -19.12 16.21 16.08
CA PRO A 253 -20.05 17.13 16.73
C PRO A 253 -20.25 16.89 18.23
N ASP A 254 -20.06 15.66 18.70
CA ASP A 254 -20.12 15.30 20.13
C ASP A 254 -18.84 15.63 20.92
N GLY A 255 -17.83 16.23 20.26
CA GLY A 255 -16.55 16.59 20.85
C GLY A 255 -15.50 15.48 20.88
N SER A 256 -15.86 14.24 20.53
CA SER A 256 -14.91 13.12 20.42
C SER A 256 -13.92 13.32 19.26
N ILE A 257 -12.72 12.74 19.36
CA ILE A 257 -11.74 12.79 18.27
C ILE A 257 -12.25 12.00 17.06
N PHE A 258 -12.21 12.62 15.88
CA PHE A 258 -12.53 11.97 14.62
C PHE A 258 -11.55 10.83 14.34
N ALA A 259 -12.09 9.67 13.95
CA ALA A 259 -11.30 8.50 13.60
C ALA A 259 -12.09 7.58 12.66
N VAL A 260 -11.45 7.00 11.65
CA VAL A 260 -12.08 6.01 10.75
C VAL A 260 -11.20 4.79 10.54
N SER A 261 -11.80 3.66 10.14
CA SER A 261 -11.03 2.45 9.80
C SER A 261 -10.19 2.70 8.56
N HIS A 262 -8.92 2.33 8.60
CA HIS A 262 -7.99 2.51 7.48
C HIS A 262 -7.05 1.32 7.38
N LEU A 263 -7.03 0.65 6.24
CA LEU A 263 -6.32 -0.60 6.04
C LEU A 263 -5.13 -0.38 5.09
N ALA A 264 -3.92 -0.56 5.61
CA ALA A 264 -2.66 -0.53 4.87
C ALA A 264 -2.20 -1.93 4.40
N PHE A 265 -3.15 -2.84 4.21
CA PHE A 265 -2.93 -4.25 3.89
C PHE A 265 -3.09 -4.49 2.39
N SER A 266 -2.03 -5.01 1.79
CA SER A 266 -2.09 -5.52 0.42
C SER A 266 -2.51 -6.97 0.43
N GLN A 267 -3.20 -7.37 -0.63
CA GLN A 267 -3.57 -8.76 -0.88
C GLN A 267 -2.39 -9.72 -0.92
N SER A 268 -1.19 -9.25 -1.31
CA SER A 268 0.00 -10.08 -1.27
C SER A 268 0.54 -10.27 0.15
N ASN A 269 0.26 -9.32 1.06
CA ASN A 269 0.91 -9.17 2.37
C ASN A 269 2.45 -9.12 2.34
N LEU A 270 3.06 -8.86 1.18
CA LEU A 270 4.51 -8.65 1.11
C LEU A 270 4.90 -7.35 1.85
N PRO A 271 6.16 -7.21 2.29
CA PRO A 271 6.68 -5.96 2.86
C PRO A 271 6.49 -4.75 1.95
N GLY A 272 6.39 -3.56 2.51
CA GLY A 272 5.92 -2.38 1.80
C GLY A 272 6.90 -1.78 0.79
N TYR A 273 8.16 -2.19 0.86
CA TYR A 273 9.18 -1.88 -0.14
C TYR A 273 9.18 -2.84 -1.35
N ILE A 274 8.35 -3.88 -1.36
CA ILE A 274 8.18 -4.79 -2.50
C ILE A 274 6.95 -4.38 -3.31
N THR A 275 7.04 -4.44 -4.65
CA THR A 275 5.89 -4.21 -5.55
C THR A 275 4.68 -5.03 -5.10
N ASN A 276 3.49 -4.41 -5.11
CA ASN A 276 2.27 -4.99 -4.57
C ASN A 276 2.31 -5.45 -3.11
N GLY A 277 3.31 -5.09 -2.31
CA GLY A 277 3.31 -5.28 -0.86
C GLY A 277 2.43 -4.27 -0.14
N ASN A 278 2.32 -4.43 1.19
CA ASN A 278 1.60 -3.54 2.09
C ASN A 278 1.99 -2.08 1.88
N THR A 279 1.18 -1.12 2.33
CA THR A 279 1.62 0.28 2.27
C THR A 279 2.80 0.46 3.23
N PRO A 280 3.94 1.02 2.78
CA PRO A 280 5.12 1.15 3.63
C PRO A 280 4.89 2.15 4.76
N GLU A 281 5.55 1.89 5.89
CA GLU A 281 5.66 2.85 6.99
C GLU A 281 6.48 4.07 6.54
N GLY A 282 6.02 5.27 6.88
CA GLY A 282 6.72 6.49 6.55
C GLY A 282 5.82 7.66 6.16
N LEU A 283 6.45 8.68 5.59
CA LEU A 283 5.85 9.94 5.18
C LEU A 283 5.51 9.86 3.68
N PHE A 284 4.35 10.39 3.35
CA PHE A 284 3.82 10.56 2.01
C PHE A 284 3.37 12.01 1.87
N THR A 285 3.45 12.56 0.66
CA THR A 285 2.81 13.84 0.35
C THR A 285 1.41 13.60 -0.21
N ILE A 286 0.45 14.46 0.15
CA ILE A 286 -0.86 14.52 -0.51
C ILE A 286 -0.82 15.74 -1.44
N VAL A 287 -0.91 15.49 -2.74
CA VAL A 287 -0.81 16.53 -3.79
C VAL A 287 -2.18 16.98 -4.31
N GLY A 288 -3.26 16.31 -3.90
CA GLY A 288 -4.62 16.66 -4.28
C GLY A 288 -5.63 15.56 -3.96
N LEU A 289 -6.86 15.80 -4.40
CA LEU A 289 -7.93 14.81 -4.42
C LEU A 289 -8.45 14.61 -5.83
N ASP A 290 -8.59 13.36 -6.22
CA ASP A 290 -8.92 12.96 -7.58
C ASP A 290 -10.02 11.89 -7.60
N ARG A 291 -10.58 11.65 -8.80
CA ARG A 291 -11.48 10.52 -9.09
C ARG A 291 -10.87 9.58 -10.12
N THR A 292 -11.26 8.32 -10.08
CA THR A 292 -10.80 7.29 -11.00
C THR A 292 -11.94 6.59 -11.71
N LYS A 293 -11.66 6.07 -12.90
CA LYS A 293 -12.54 5.13 -13.61
C LYS A 293 -12.36 3.68 -13.16
N ASN A 294 -11.39 3.41 -12.28
CA ASN A 294 -11.15 2.08 -11.74
C ASN A 294 -12.36 1.63 -10.91
N LEU A 295 -13.04 0.61 -11.43
CA LEU A 295 -14.28 0.10 -10.85
C LEU A 295 -14.10 -0.54 -9.48
N PHE A 296 -12.89 -0.90 -9.04
CA PHE A 296 -12.60 -1.49 -7.72
C PHE A 296 -12.30 -0.44 -6.64
N ILE A 297 -11.82 0.73 -7.05
CA ILE A 297 -11.67 1.89 -6.16
C ILE A 297 -13.02 2.56 -5.94
N GLY A 298 -13.81 2.70 -7.03
CA GLY A 298 -15.15 3.23 -6.96
C GLY A 298 -15.25 4.71 -7.30
N LYS A 299 -16.39 5.30 -6.91
CA LYS A 299 -16.76 6.69 -7.24
C LYS A 299 -16.37 7.71 -6.18
N THR A 300 -16.09 7.25 -4.97
CA THR A 300 -15.60 8.12 -3.90
C THR A 300 -14.23 8.69 -4.30
N PRO A 301 -14.01 10.00 -4.15
CA PRO A 301 -12.69 10.56 -4.41
C PRO A 301 -11.61 9.91 -3.54
N PHE A 302 -10.37 9.99 -3.99
CA PHE A 302 -9.21 9.48 -3.28
C PHE A 302 -8.18 10.59 -3.04
N PHE A 303 -7.32 10.40 -2.05
CA PHE A 303 -6.15 11.24 -1.88
C PHE A 303 -5.07 10.79 -2.86
N ALA A 304 -4.67 11.70 -3.75
CA ALA A 304 -3.51 11.51 -4.61
C ALA A 304 -2.25 11.68 -3.73
N THR A 305 -1.60 10.56 -3.44
CA THR A 305 -0.42 10.50 -2.58
C THR A 305 0.80 10.08 -3.36
N GLU A 306 1.95 10.67 -3.03
CA GLU A 306 3.25 10.36 -3.64
C GLU A 306 4.28 10.05 -2.54
N VAL A 307 5.13 9.04 -2.78
CA VAL A 307 6.28 8.70 -1.91
C VAL A 307 7.55 9.44 -2.34
N PRO A 308 8.65 9.37 -1.56
CA PRO A 308 9.93 9.89 -2.03
C PRO A 308 10.31 9.36 -3.41
N PHE A 309 11.02 10.16 -4.21
CA PHE A 309 11.40 9.85 -5.60
C PHE A 309 10.27 9.79 -6.63
N GLU A 310 9.01 9.59 -6.24
CA GLU A 310 7.84 9.73 -7.12
C GLU A 310 7.57 11.21 -7.45
N ALA A 311 7.82 12.09 -6.48
CA ALA A 311 7.72 13.54 -6.62
C ALA A 311 9.09 14.21 -6.47
N PRO A 312 9.37 15.32 -7.18
CA PRO A 312 10.52 16.18 -6.85
C PRO A 312 10.31 16.84 -5.48
N LEU A 313 11.41 17.25 -4.83
CA LEU A 313 11.42 17.75 -3.45
C LEU A 313 10.50 18.97 -3.22
N ASP A 314 10.41 19.87 -4.19
CA ASP A 314 9.55 21.06 -4.11
C ASP A 314 8.07 20.71 -4.06
N ARG A 315 7.65 19.74 -4.88
CA ARG A 315 6.27 19.23 -4.84
C ARG A 315 6.02 18.40 -3.59
N TYR A 316 6.97 17.53 -3.24
CA TYR A 316 6.83 16.64 -2.08
C TYR A 316 6.67 17.43 -0.78
N PHE A 317 7.49 18.45 -0.57
CA PHE A 317 7.47 19.27 0.64
C PHE A 317 6.60 20.53 0.52
N HIS A 318 5.79 20.67 -0.54
CA HIS A 318 4.97 21.85 -0.80
C HIS A 318 5.76 23.17 -0.69
N ASN A 319 7.01 23.15 -1.16
CA ASN A 319 7.96 24.25 -1.00
C ASN A 319 8.76 24.50 -2.30
N ALA A 320 8.33 25.52 -3.04
CA ALA A 320 8.95 25.91 -4.31
C ALA A 320 10.45 26.28 -4.21
N THR A 321 10.97 26.60 -3.03
CA THR A 321 12.41 26.91 -2.86
C THR A 321 13.31 25.69 -3.01
N LEU A 322 12.76 24.48 -2.93
CA LEU A 322 13.49 23.22 -3.10
C LEU A 322 13.56 22.76 -4.57
N LYS A 323 13.12 23.58 -5.51
CA LYS A 323 13.08 23.20 -6.93
C LYS A 323 14.48 22.88 -7.46
N GLY A 324 14.62 21.73 -8.10
CA GLY A 324 15.89 21.25 -8.67
C GLY A 324 16.84 20.61 -7.65
N GLN A 325 16.47 20.52 -6.38
CA GLN A 325 17.24 19.75 -5.39
C GLN A 325 17.08 18.25 -5.62
N VAL A 326 18.06 17.47 -5.15
CA VAL A 326 18.10 16.01 -5.31
C VAL A 326 17.76 15.34 -3.99
N TRP A 327 16.98 14.26 -4.05
CA TRP A 327 16.64 13.43 -2.91
C TRP A 327 17.87 12.89 -2.18
N SER A 328 17.83 12.96 -0.86
CA SER A 328 18.73 12.26 0.05
C SER A 328 17.94 11.72 1.24
N LEU A 329 18.46 10.71 1.93
CA LEU A 329 17.84 10.23 3.16
C LEU A 329 17.80 11.32 4.23
N GLU A 330 18.79 12.22 4.24
CA GLU A 330 18.82 13.38 5.13
C GLU A 330 17.65 14.33 4.90
N TRP A 331 17.33 14.65 3.64
CA TRP A 331 16.13 15.45 3.32
C TRP A 331 14.86 14.82 3.85
N TYR A 332 14.71 13.50 3.65
CA TYR A 332 13.55 12.76 4.12
C TYR A 332 13.46 12.75 5.65
N LEU A 333 14.53 12.38 6.35
CA LEU A 333 14.57 12.33 7.82
C LEU A 333 14.48 13.72 8.46
N GLY A 334 14.88 14.78 7.75
CA GLY A 334 14.72 16.16 8.19
C GLY A 334 13.27 16.57 8.46
N ALA A 335 12.32 15.92 7.78
CA ALA A 335 10.88 16.12 7.96
C ALA A 335 10.28 15.33 9.13
N TRP A 336 11.10 14.54 9.85
CA TRP A 336 10.67 13.82 11.05
C TRP A 336 11.10 14.56 12.31
N PRO A 337 10.34 14.42 13.42
CA PRO A 337 10.79 14.89 14.72
C PRO A 337 12.12 14.25 15.08
N VAL A 338 12.98 14.97 15.81
CA VAL A 338 14.35 14.51 16.14
C VAL A 338 14.34 13.13 16.78
N SER A 339 13.39 12.86 17.69
CA SER A 339 13.25 11.56 18.36
C SER A 339 12.94 10.39 17.40
N TRP A 340 12.49 10.66 16.18
CA TRP A 340 12.10 9.67 15.18
C TRP A 340 13.13 9.42 14.07
N ARG A 341 14.15 10.27 13.93
CA ARG A 341 15.11 10.17 12.80
C ARG A 341 15.94 8.88 12.79
N ASP A 342 16.17 8.33 13.98
CA ASP A 342 16.92 7.08 14.16
C ASP A 342 16.03 5.83 14.18
N TYR A 343 14.71 5.99 14.17
CA TYR A 343 13.77 4.86 14.13
C TYR A 343 13.71 4.31 12.70
N PHE A 344 14.45 3.23 12.43
CA PHE A 344 14.62 2.69 11.08
C PHE A 344 13.31 2.45 10.28
N PRO A 345 12.21 1.94 10.88
CA PRO A 345 10.98 1.65 10.13
C PRO A 345 10.40 2.84 9.35
N VAL A 346 10.58 4.08 9.82
CA VAL A 346 10.07 5.26 9.07
C VAL A 346 10.75 5.47 7.73
N ARG A 347 11.88 4.80 7.48
CA ARG A 347 12.63 4.84 6.22
C ARG A 347 12.02 3.93 5.15
N GLU A 348 11.05 3.08 5.49
CA GLU A 348 10.47 2.12 4.55
C GLU A 348 9.88 2.83 3.32
N ALA A 349 9.11 3.93 3.49
CA ALA A 349 8.57 4.70 2.37
C ALA A 349 9.67 5.31 1.48
N PHE A 350 10.78 5.76 2.06
CA PHE A 350 11.93 6.28 1.31
C PHE A 350 12.55 5.20 0.43
N TYR A 351 12.86 4.03 1.00
CA TYR A 351 13.43 2.93 0.23
C TYR A 351 12.44 2.29 -0.74
N ALA A 352 11.15 2.27 -0.42
CA ALA A 352 10.09 1.85 -1.33
C ALA A 352 10.05 2.76 -2.58
N GLY A 353 10.04 4.08 -2.39
CA GLY A 353 10.10 5.05 -3.47
C GLY A 353 11.39 4.95 -4.28
N GLN A 354 12.53 4.79 -3.61
CA GLN A 354 13.83 4.57 -4.27
C GLN A 354 13.86 3.26 -5.09
N ALA A 355 13.12 2.24 -4.64
CA ALA A 355 12.93 0.98 -5.36
C ALA A 355 11.91 1.09 -6.52
N GLY A 356 11.34 2.28 -6.76
CA GLY A 356 10.37 2.53 -7.82
C GLY A 356 8.93 2.17 -7.47
N ARG A 357 8.58 2.06 -6.17
CA ARG A 357 7.17 2.02 -5.76
C ARG A 357 6.57 3.40 -5.98
N SER A 358 5.35 3.44 -6.50
CA SER A 358 4.59 4.66 -6.79
C SER A 358 3.10 4.37 -6.70
N GLU A 359 2.26 5.39 -6.89
CA GLU A 359 0.81 5.30 -7.04
C GLU A 359 0.12 4.59 -5.85
N MET A 360 0.70 4.75 -4.66
CA MET A 360 0.15 4.23 -3.41
C MET A 360 -0.88 5.22 -2.85
N LEU A 361 -2.08 5.18 -3.42
CA LEU A 361 -3.19 6.08 -3.13
C LEU A 361 -3.84 5.78 -1.75
N SER A 362 -4.62 6.73 -1.20
CA SER A 362 -5.55 6.46 -0.10
C SER A 362 -6.99 6.63 -0.58
N HIS A 363 -7.72 5.52 -0.67
CA HIS A 363 -8.98 5.45 -1.41
C HIS A 363 -10.06 4.57 -0.74
N GLY A 364 -11.30 4.69 -1.21
CA GLY A 364 -12.42 3.82 -0.83
C GLY A 364 -12.36 2.45 -1.53
N THR A 365 -13.43 1.66 -1.51
CA THR A 365 -13.46 0.42 -2.27
C THR A 365 -14.87 -0.04 -2.59
N THR A 366 -15.04 -0.60 -3.77
CA THR A 366 -16.27 -1.26 -4.22
C THR A 366 -16.10 -2.78 -4.33
N ILE A 367 -14.92 -3.30 -3.98
CA ILE A 367 -14.65 -4.73 -3.90
C ILE A 367 -15.69 -5.37 -2.97
N ASP A 368 -16.21 -6.53 -3.38
CA ASP A 368 -17.11 -7.30 -2.53
C ASP A 368 -16.32 -7.89 -1.34
N PRO A 369 -16.64 -7.53 -0.08
CA PRO A 369 -15.93 -8.07 1.06
C PRO A 369 -16.32 -9.52 1.41
N ALA A 370 -17.34 -10.09 0.75
CA ALA A 370 -17.86 -11.43 1.06
C ALA A 370 -16.79 -12.56 1.07
N PRO A 371 -15.80 -12.60 0.15
CA PRO A 371 -14.73 -13.60 0.19
C PRO A 371 -13.86 -13.53 1.45
N TYR A 372 -13.86 -12.40 2.16
CA TYR A 372 -13.00 -12.17 3.32
C TYR A 372 -13.73 -12.27 4.67
N ARG A 373 -14.98 -12.74 4.73
CA ARG A 373 -15.77 -12.80 5.99
C ARG A 373 -15.07 -13.48 7.17
N ALA A 374 -14.18 -14.43 6.91
CA ALA A 374 -13.41 -15.13 7.93
C ALA A 374 -12.07 -14.46 8.30
N LYS A 375 -11.77 -13.29 7.72
CA LYS A 375 -10.48 -12.59 7.89
C LYS A 375 -10.59 -11.49 8.95
N PRO A 376 -9.51 -11.21 9.71
CA PRO A 376 -9.56 -10.22 10.79
C PRO A 376 -9.83 -8.79 10.32
N TYR A 377 -9.52 -8.49 9.06
CA TYR A 377 -9.76 -7.17 8.47
C TYR A 377 -11.20 -6.94 7.98
N TYR A 378 -12.04 -7.97 7.93
CA TYR A 378 -13.44 -7.82 7.53
C TYR A 378 -14.16 -6.78 8.42
N PRO A 379 -14.98 -5.87 7.87
CA PRO A 379 -15.48 -5.81 6.48
C PRO A 379 -14.63 -5.01 5.50
N ASN A 380 -13.40 -4.62 5.85
CA ASN A 380 -12.50 -3.97 4.90
C ASN A 380 -12.03 -4.96 3.83
N THR A 381 -11.52 -4.45 2.71
CA THR A 381 -10.95 -5.25 1.63
C THR A 381 -9.52 -4.80 1.33
N PRO A 382 -8.56 -5.73 1.17
CA PRO A 382 -7.20 -5.36 0.81
C PRO A 382 -7.11 -4.69 -0.56
N SER A 383 -6.07 -3.89 -0.74
CA SER A 383 -5.67 -3.31 -2.01
C SER A 383 -4.51 -4.10 -2.64
N ILE A 384 -3.86 -3.50 -3.64
CA ILE A 384 -2.60 -3.99 -4.21
C ILE A 384 -1.41 -3.10 -3.76
N GLY A 385 -1.51 -2.49 -2.58
CA GLY A 385 -0.45 -1.67 -1.95
C GLY A 385 -0.85 -0.24 -1.56
N CYS A 386 -2.07 0.18 -1.92
CA CYS A 386 -2.71 1.40 -1.47
C CYS A 386 -3.28 1.29 -0.05
N LEU A 387 -3.64 2.42 0.55
CA LEU A 387 -4.48 2.43 1.75
C LEU A 387 -5.95 2.43 1.37
N THR A 388 -6.74 1.63 2.08
CA THR A 388 -8.18 1.50 1.84
C THR A 388 -8.98 1.88 3.07
N ALA A 389 -9.92 2.81 2.90
CA ALA A 389 -10.93 3.08 3.92
C ALA A 389 -12.18 2.22 3.65
N LYS A 390 -12.87 1.86 4.74
CA LYS A 390 -14.06 1.00 4.68
C LYS A 390 -15.17 1.67 3.88
N GLU A 391 -15.76 0.93 2.93
CA GLU A 391 -17.00 1.33 2.28
C GLU A 391 -17.97 0.15 2.21
N ILE A 392 -19.24 0.44 2.48
CA ILE A 392 -20.34 -0.52 2.39
C ILE A 392 -21.33 0.03 1.39
N TRP A 393 -21.70 -0.81 0.42
CA TRP A 393 -22.56 -0.43 -0.69
C TRP A 393 -23.80 -1.32 -0.73
N SER A 394 -24.93 -0.70 -1.04
CA SER A 394 -26.23 -1.35 -1.21
C SER A 394 -26.20 -2.32 -2.40
N PRO A 395 -26.45 -3.62 -2.19
CA PRO A 395 -26.53 -4.57 -3.29
C PRO A 395 -27.81 -4.42 -4.15
N GLU A 396 -28.81 -3.69 -3.67
CA GLU A 396 -30.10 -3.48 -4.33
C GLU A 396 -30.05 -2.37 -5.40
N ASP A 397 -29.45 -1.22 -5.06
CA ASP A 397 -29.46 -0.02 -5.90
C ASP A 397 -28.06 0.56 -6.17
N GLY A 398 -27.02 0.01 -5.53
CA GLY A 398 -25.63 0.41 -5.77
C GLY A 398 -25.21 1.71 -5.08
N HIS A 399 -26.04 2.30 -4.21
CA HIS A 399 -25.67 3.48 -3.42
C HIS A 399 -24.69 3.13 -2.30
N ALA A 400 -23.80 4.06 -1.96
CA ALA A 400 -22.97 3.95 -0.76
C ALA A 400 -23.85 4.07 0.50
N LEU A 401 -23.77 3.08 1.39
CA LEU A 401 -24.41 3.09 2.70
C LEU A 401 -23.47 3.64 3.78
N VAL A 402 -22.17 3.35 3.65
CA VAL A 402 -21.11 3.82 4.54
C VAL A 402 -19.89 4.15 3.69
N SER A 403 -19.25 5.30 3.94
CA SER A 403 -17.95 5.62 3.36
C SER A 403 -17.06 6.31 4.40
N ASP A 404 -16.14 5.53 4.97
CA ASP A 404 -15.07 6.04 5.83
C ASP A 404 -14.11 6.91 5.00
N GLN A 405 -13.96 6.64 3.70
CA GLN A 405 -13.17 7.45 2.77
C GLN A 405 -13.75 8.86 2.63
N LEU A 406 -15.05 9.00 2.35
CA LEU A 406 -15.70 10.30 2.24
C LEU A 406 -15.61 11.07 3.57
N SER A 407 -15.76 10.36 4.69
CA SER A 407 -15.62 10.95 6.01
C SER A 407 -14.21 11.47 6.27
N LEU A 408 -13.18 10.72 5.86
CA LEU A 408 -11.77 11.11 5.97
C LEU A 408 -11.46 12.34 5.10
N ILE A 409 -11.98 12.36 3.87
CA ILE A 409 -11.88 13.53 2.98
C ILE A 409 -12.47 14.76 3.62
N LYS A 410 -13.69 14.68 4.15
CA LYS A 410 -14.37 15.80 4.80
C LYS A 410 -13.59 16.31 6.02
N ALA A 411 -13.02 15.40 6.81
CA ALA A 411 -12.17 15.77 7.93
C ALA A 411 -10.88 16.49 7.48
N PHE A 412 -10.25 16.02 6.40
CA PHE A 412 -9.03 16.62 5.87
C PHE A 412 -9.25 18.04 5.32
N ILE A 413 -10.27 18.19 4.47
CA ILE A 413 -10.57 19.47 3.80
C ILE A 413 -11.26 20.49 4.71
N SER A 414 -11.63 20.15 5.95
CA SER A 414 -12.22 21.12 6.88
C SER A 414 -11.25 22.27 7.23
N SER A 415 -9.97 22.11 6.92
CA SER A 415 -8.93 23.15 6.95
C SER A 415 -9.03 24.16 5.80
N GLY A 416 -9.84 23.88 4.76
CA GLY A 416 -9.86 24.64 3.52
C GLY A 416 -8.70 24.29 2.58
N MET A 417 -8.05 23.13 2.76
CA MET A 417 -6.89 22.69 1.96
C MET A 417 -7.14 21.32 1.34
N THR A 418 -6.62 21.10 0.12
CA THR A 418 -6.69 19.82 -0.62
C THR A 418 -5.35 19.11 -0.73
N TYR A 419 -4.29 19.69 -0.16
CA TYR A 419 -2.94 19.16 -0.13
C TYR A 419 -2.42 19.13 1.31
N GLY A 420 -1.40 18.31 1.56
CA GLY A 420 -0.82 18.13 2.88
C GLY A 420 0.02 16.87 2.95
N TYR A 421 -0.09 16.13 4.04
CA TYR A 421 0.71 14.91 4.24
C TYR A 421 -0.11 13.73 4.76
N LEU A 422 0.40 12.54 4.51
CA LEU A 422 -0.06 11.29 5.09
C LEU A 422 1.14 10.62 5.75
N ILE A 423 1.00 10.22 7.01
CA ILE A 423 2.00 9.42 7.74
C ILE A 423 1.41 8.06 8.04
N VAL A 424 2.10 7.00 7.64
CA VAL A 424 1.81 5.62 8.03
C VAL A 424 2.79 5.23 9.12
N VAL A 425 2.30 4.65 10.23
CA VAL A 425 3.15 4.23 11.36
C VAL A 425 2.57 3.01 12.06
N ASP A 426 3.43 2.07 12.44
CA ASP A 426 3.04 0.91 13.23
C ASP A 426 3.08 1.20 14.73
N LEU A 427 2.03 0.78 15.44
CA LEU A 427 1.90 1.00 16.88
C LEU A 427 2.62 -0.09 17.68
N ASP A 428 2.27 -1.34 17.38
CA ASP A 428 2.71 -2.53 18.08
C ASP A 428 2.36 -3.80 17.26
N SER A 429 2.54 -4.97 17.87
CA SER A 429 2.19 -6.28 17.30
C SER A 429 0.88 -6.86 17.88
N SER A 430 -0.01 -6.01 18.42
CA SER A 430 -1.29 -6.46 18.98
C SER A 430 -2.17 -7.11 17.92
N ARG A 431 -2.82 -8.22 18.28
CA ARG A 431 -3.70 -9.00 17.39
C ARG A 431 -5.16 -8.52 17.46
N ARG A 432 -5.37 -7.22 17.27
CA ARG A 432 -6.68 -6.58 17.24
C ARG A 432 -6.63 -5.30 16.40
N PRO A 433 -7.77 -4.79 15.91
CA PRO A 433 -7.83 -3.49 15.27
C PRO A 433 -7.23 -2.38 16.14
N VAL A 434 -6.72 -1.34 15.49
CA VAL A 434 -6.36 -0.09 16.18
C VAL A 434 -7.64 0.63 16.61
N VAL A 435 -7.69 1.09 17.85
CA VAL A 435 -8.80 1.87 18.41
C VAL A 435 -8.27 3.19 18.98
N LEU A 436 -9.15 4.17 19.20
CA LEU A 436 -8.74 5.50 19.67
C LEU A 436 -8.03 5.45 21.02
N GLU A 437 -8.46 4.56 21.91
CA GLU A 437 -7.87 4.35 23.24
C GLU A 437 -6.38 3.99 23.18
N ASP A 438 -5.91 3.42 22.08
CA ASP A 438 -4.49 3.06 21.90
C ASP A 438 -3.55 4.27 21.88
N VAL A 439 -4.09 5.45 21.53
CA VAL A 439 -3.29 6.67 21.31
C VAL A 439 -3.91 7.93 21.92
N LEU A 440 -5.06 7.84 22.59
CA LEU A 440 -5.79 9.00 23.10
C LEU A 440 -4.93 9.89 23.99
N MET A 441 -4.13 9.30 24.89
CA MET A 441 -3.27 10.07 25.78
C MET A 441 -2.14 10.80 25.05
N ASP A 442 -1.57 10.18 24.01
CA ASP A 442 -0.55 10.81 23.17
C ASP A 442 -1.13 11.98 22.36
N LEU A 443 -2.36 11.84 21.87
CA LEU A 443 -3.07 12.91 21.14
C LEU A 443 -3.32 14.12 22.05
N LEU A 444 -3.86 13.89 23.25
CA LEU A 444 -4.11 14.96 24.22
C LEU A 444 -2.80 15.62 24.69
N ALA A 445 -1.75 14.83 24.89
CA ALA A 445 -0.43 15.36 25.22
C ALA A 445 0.15 16.23 24.08
N ALA A 446 -0.07 15.85 22.81
CA ALA A 446 0.37 16.62 21.66
C ALA A 446 -0.38 17.96 21.53
N GLU A 447 -1.71 17.99 21.70
CA GLU A 447 -2.51 19.22 21.67
C GLU A 447 -2.16 20.18 22.83
N GLY A 448 -1.70 19.64 23.96
CA GLY A 448 -1.29 20.42 25.13
C GLY A 448 0.10 21.06 25.06
N ARG A 449 0.93 20.71 24.06
CA ARG A 449 2.26 21.32 23.91
C ARG A 449 2.10 22.75 23.38
N PRO A 450 2.78 23.75 23.96
CA PRO A 450 2.73 25.10 23.43
C PRO A 450 3.21 25.06 21.99
N HIS A 451 2.40 25.56 21.07
CA HIS A 451 2.89 25.83 19.73
C HIS A 451 4.03 26.83 19.87
N GLU A 452 5.24 26.44 19.44
CA GLU A 452 6.28 27.41 19.19
C GLU A 452 5.72 28.40 18.17
N THR A 453 5.27 29.54 18.70
CA THR A 453 5.00 30.74 17.93
C THR A 453 6.32 31.13 17.30
N LYS A 454 6.33 31.36 15.99
CA LYS A 454 7.44 31.98 15.28
C LYS A 454 7.63 33.41 15.81
N ASP A 455 8.22 33.52 16.99
CA ASP A 455 8.70 34.76 17.59
C ASP A 455 10.03 34.44 18.28
N ALA A 456 11.08 34.26 17.47
CA ALA A 456 12.46 34.54 17.82
C ALA A 456 13.39 34.21 16.65
N THR A 457 13.52 35.11 15.67
CA THR A 457 14.80 35.77 15.38
C THR A 457 14.62 36.83 14.28
N LYS A 458 15.13 38.02 14.59
CA LYS A 458 15.44 39.11 13.66
C LYS A 458 16.57 38.71 12.73
#